data_AF-A0A7S2H2I8-F1
#
_entry.id   AF-A0A7S2H2I8-F1
#
_cell.length_a   1.000
_cell.length_b   1.000
_cell.length_c   1.000
_cell.angle_alpha   90.00
_cell.angle_beta   90.00
_cell.angle_gamma   90.00
#
_symmetry.space_group_name_H-M   'P 1'
#
loop_
_entity.id
_entity.type
_entity.pdbx_description
1 polymer ?
#
loop_
_entity_poly.entity_id
_entity_poly.type
_entity_poly.pdbx_seq_one_letter_code
_entity_poly.pdbx_strand_id
1 'polypeptide(L)'
;MVDRITPATEDSHRALLASDHGLVDAVPVVCEEFKQWVIEDDFPSGRPAWERVDCIMVPGQPHGHEAMKLRLLNGTHSALAYVSYLSGHRLPGEGMA
;
A
#
# COMPACT_ATOMS: atom_id res chain seq x y z
N MET A 1 -4.52 -9.05 -7.05
CA MET A 1 -3.98 -8.67 -5.72
C MET A 1 -3.11 -7.41 -5.82
N VAL A 2 -3.39 -6.38 -5.02
CA VAL A 2 -2.63 -5.11 -4.93
C VAL A 2 -2.12 -4.88 -3.51
N ASP A 3 -0.90 -4.39 -3.36
CA ASP A 3 -0.35 -4.06 -2.04
C ASP A 3 0.71 -2.96 -2.06
N ARG A 4 0.48 -1.94 -1.22
CA ARG A 4 1.40 -0.83 -0.86
C ARG A 4 0.73 0.07 0.17
N ILE A 5 1.26 0.15 1.38
CA ILE A 5 0.76 1.08 2.42
C ILE A 5 0.99 2.51 1.95
N THR A 6 -0.12 3.23 1.82
CA THR A 6 -0.18 4.60 1.29
C THR A 6 -1.07 5.40 2.24
N PRO A 7 -0.51 6.05 3.28
CA PRO A 7 -1.32 6.83 4.21
C PRO A 7 -1.93 8.06 3.52
N ALA A 8 -2.95 8.62 4.17
CA ALA A 8 -3.54 9.87 3.70
C ALA A 8 -2.50 11.00 3.74
N THR A 9 -2.52 11.86 2.72
CA THR A 9 -1.66 13.03 2.68
C THR A 9 -2.06 14.02 3.77
N GLU A 10 -1.07 14.50 4.51
CA GLU A 10 -1.20 15.47 5.60
C GLU A 10 -0.25 16.65 5.32
N ASP A 11 -0.44 17.76 6.03
CA ASP A 11 0.42 18.93 5.88
C ASP A 11 1.88 18.65 6.31
N SER A 12 2.07 17.71 7.23
CA SER A 12 3.38 17.19 7.63
C SER A 12 4.13 16.56 6.44
N HIS A 13 3.44 15.79 5.60
CA HIS A 13 4.01 15.19 4.39
C HIS A 13 4.41 16.25 3.35
N ARG A 14 3.60 17.31 3.19
CA ARG A 14 3.92 18.44 2.29
C ARG A 14 5.13 19.20 2.78
N ALA A 15 5.17 19.48 4.09
CA ALA A 15 6.28 20.18 4.71
C ALA A 15 7.58 19.37 4.57
N LEU A 16 7.53 18.05 4.77
CA LEU A 16 8.67 17.14 4.60
C LEU A 16 9.21 17.18 3.15
N LEU A 17 8.31 17.11 2.16
CA LEU A 17 8.72 17.18 0.76
C LEU A 17 9.39 18.52 0.41
N ALA A 18 8.87 19.62 0.96
CA ALA A 18 9.45 20.94 0.77
C ALA A 18 10.80 21.09 1.47
N SER A 19 10.95 20.56 2.69
CA SER A 19 12.21 20.65 3.45
C SER A 19 13.31 19.78 2.87
N ASP A 20 13.00 18.54 2.51
CA ASP A 20 14.00 17.51 2.21
C ASP A 20 14.39 17.54 0.72
N HIS A 21 13.47 17.97 -0.14
CA HIS A 21 13.64 17.94 -1.58
C HIS A 21 13.46 19.30 -2.26
N GLY A 22 13.06 20.36 -1.54
CA GLY A 22 12.80 21.68 -2.11
C GLY A 22 11.58 21.71 -3.03
N LEU A 23 10.69 20.72 -2.94
CA LEU A 23 9.55 20.56 -3.83
C LEU A 23 8.26 20.97 -3.12
N VAL A 24 7.52 21.89 -3.74
CA VAL A 24 6.17 22.28 -3.29
C VAL A 24 5.15 21.60 -4.18
N ASP A 25 4.51 20.56 -3.64
CA ASP A 25 3.44 19.81 -4.30
C ASP A 25 2.11 19.98 -3.53
N ALA A 26 1.05 20.32 -4.25
CA ALA A 26 -0.29 20.49 -3.71
C ALA A 26 -1.02 19.15 -3.50
N VAL A 27 -0.51 18.03 -4.02
CA VAL A 27 -1.11 16.69 -3.92
C VAL A 27 -0.06 15.57 -3.88
N PRO A 28 0.96 15.63 -3.00
CA PRO A 28 1.95 14.58 -2.91
C PRO A 28 1.31 13.31 -2.34
N VAL A 29 1.80 12.16 -2.78
CA VAL A 29 1.42 10.84 -2.24
C VAL A 29 2.64 10.20 -1.62
N VAL A 30 2.61 10.05 -0.29
CA VAL A 30 3.65 9.30 0.44
C VAL A 30 3.25 7.83 0.53
N CYS A 31 4.23 6.94 0.51
CA CYS A 31 4.02 5.52 0.60
C CYS A 31 5.30 4.83 1.07
N GLU A 32 5.17 3.59 1.55
CA GLU A 32 6.32 2.75 1.83
C GLU A 32 7.08 2.36 0.55
N GLU A 33 8.30 1.84 0.73
CA GLU A 33 9.11 1.32 -0.38
C GLU A 33 8.54 0.03 -0.97
N PHE A 34 8.01 -0.86 -0.12
CA PHE A 34 7.42 -2.11 -0.55
C PHE A 34 6.22 -1.88 -1.48
N LYS A 35 6.13 -2.69 -2.54
CA LYS A 35 5.01 -2.70 -3.47
C LYS A 35 4.89 -4.10 -4.09
N GLN A 36 3.66 -4.57 -4.25
CA GLN A 36 3.39 -5.82 -4.94
C GLN A 36 2.10 -5.73 -5.76
N TRP A 37 2.15 -6.26 -6.98
CA TRP A 37 0.98 -6.40 -7.83
C TRP A 37 0.97 -7.77 -8.50
N VAL A 38 -0.07 -8.55 -8.21
CA VAL A 38 -0.34 -9.83 -8.87
C VAL A 38 -1.62 -9.67 -9.70
N ILE A 39 -1.52 -9.93 -11.00
CA ILE A 39 -2.54 -9.62 -11.99
C ILE A 39 -2.90 -10.89 -12.75
N GLU A 40 -4.20 -11.18 -12.85
CA GLU A 40 -4.71 -12.16 -13.80
C GLU A 40 -4.48 -11.67 -15.23
N ASP A 41 -3.79 -12.47 -16.04
CA ASP A 41 -3.44 -12.13 -17.42
C ASP A 41 -4.60 -12.40 -18.39
N ASP A 42 -5.71 -11.69 -18.18
CA ASP A 42 -6.92 -11.78 -18.99
C ASP A 42 -7.34 -10.38 -19.47
N PHE A 43 -6.79 -9.97 -20.62
CA PHE A 43 -7.00 -8.64 -21.20
C PHE A 43 -7.52 -8.72 -22.64
N PRO A 44 -8.73 -8.21 -22.93
CA PRO A 44 -9.39 -8.40 -24.23
C PRO A 44 -8.77 -7.56 -25.36
N SER A 45 -7.91 -6.59 -25.05
CA SER A 45 -7.29 -5.70 -26.04
C SER A 45 -5.81 -5.47 -25.75
N GLY A 46 -5.16 -6.47 -25.15
CA GLY A 46 -3.78 -6.39 -24.69
C GLY A 46 -3.62 -5.52 -23.44
N ARG A 47 -2.38 -5.42 -22.98
CA ARG A 47 -1.97 -4.69 -21.78
C ARG A 47 -0.53 -4.22 -21.89
N PRO A 48 -0.08 -3.27 -21.06
CA PRO A 48 1.34 -3.00 -20.89
C PRO A 48 2.12 -4.23 -20.44
N ALA A 49 3.42 -4.25 -20.76
CA ALA A 49 4.36 -5.28 -20.30
C ALA A 49 4.77 -5.06 -18.84
N TRP A 50 3.79 -5.06 -17.92
CA TRP A 50 3.99 -4.82 -16.48
C TRP A 50 4.94 -5.82 -15.82
N GLU A 51 5.08 -7.01 -16.38
CA GLU A 51 6.08 -8.00 -15.96
C GLU A 51 7.53 -7.49 -16.07
N ARG A 52 7.78 -6.42 -16.85
CA ARG A 52 9.09 -5.76 -16.93
C ARG A 52 9.39 -4.83 -15.76
N VAL A 53 8.40 -4.54 -14.92
CA VAL A 53 8.49 -3.65 -13.74
C VAL A 53 7.93 -4.36 -12.51
N ASP A 54 8.33 -5.63 -12.32
CA ASP A 54 8.12 -6.46 -11.14
C ASP A 54 6.66 -6.89 -10.85
N CYS A 55 5.72 -6.66 -11.78
CA CYS A 55 4.37 -7.20 -11.64
C CYS A 55 4.34 -8.70 -11.95
N ILE A 56 3.58 -9.46 -11.16
CA ILE A 56 3.45 -10.91 -11.32
C ILE A 56 2.19 -11.20 -12.14
N MET A 57 2.38 -11.65 -13.38
CA MET A 57 1.29 -12.07 -14.26
C MET A 57 0.95 -13.54 -14.01
N VAL A 58 -0.32 -13.86 -13.77
CA VAL A 58 -0.78 -15.23 -13.53
C VAL A 58 -1.89 -15.60 -14.53
N PRO A 59 -1.97 -16.86 -14.99
CA PRO A 59 -2.93 -17.27 -16.02
C PRO A 59 -4.39 -17.40 -15.54
N GLY A 60 -4.68 -17.06 -14.27
CA GLY A 60 -6.02 -17.14 -13.70
C GLY A 60 -6.11 -16.38 -12.38
N GLN A 61 -7.28 -16.43 -11.75
CA GLN A 61 -7.59 -15.62 -10.57
C GLN A 61 -6.56 -15.81 -9.42
N PRO A 62 -5.97 -14.73 -8.89
CA PRO A 62 -4.91 -14.78 -7.89
C PRO A 62 -5.42 -15.01 -6.45
N HIS A 63 -6.42 -15.87 -6.25
CA HIS A 63 -7.11 -16.07 -4.98
C HIS A 63 -6.17 -16.38 -3.80
N GLY A 64 -5.12 -17.17 -4.03
CA GLY A 64 -4.14 -17.50 -3.00
C GLY A 64 -3.40 -16.27 -2.48
N HIS A 65 -2.93 -15.41 -3.40
CA HIS A 65 -2.26 -14.15 -3.05
C HIS A 65 -3.22 -13.18 -2.37
N GLU A 66 -4.46 -13.08 -2.85
CA GLU A 66 -5.48 -12.22 -2.27
C GLU A 66 -5.85 -12.66 -0.85
N ALA A 67 -6.10 -13.94 -0.64
CA ALA A 67 -6.43 -14.48 0.67
C ALA A 67 -5.28 -14.29 1.67
N MET A 68 -4.03 -14.52 1.24
CA MET A 68 -2.84 -14.28 2.06
C MET A 68 -2.78 -12.81 2.49
N LYS A 69 -2.84 -11.87 1.53
CA LYS A 69 -2.75 -10.43 1.79
C LYS A 69 -3.89 -9.92 2.65
N LEU A 70 -5.14 -10.28 2.32
CA LEU A 70 -6.31 -9.82 3.06
C LEU A 70 -6.36 -10.36 4.48
N ARG A 71 -5.94 -11.61 4.72
CA ARG A 71 -5.99 -12.21 6.06
C ARG A 71 -4.81 -11.80 6.92
N LEU A 72 -3.59 -11.86 6.38
CA LEU A 72 -2.37 -11.64 7.15
C LEU A 72 -2.02 -10.16 7.27
N LEU A 73 -2.21 -9.36 6.23
CA LEU A 73 -1.91 -7.93 6.26
C LEU A 73 -3.17 -7.14 6.66
N ASN A 74 -4.21 -7.11 5.83
CA ASN A 74 -5.39 -6.27 6.12
C ASN A 74 -6.10 -6.70 7.41
N GLY A 75 -6.20 -8.00 7.67
CA GLY A 75 -6.79 -8.55 8.88
C GLY A 75 -6.04 -8.10 10.13
N THR A 76 -4.71 -8.25 10.14
CA THR A 76 -3.86 -7.78 11.25
C THR A 76 -3.92 -6.27 11.41
N HIS A 77 -3.91 -5.51 10.31
CA HIS A 77 -4.02 -4.06 10.36
C HIS A 77 -5.31 -3.61 11.04
N SER A 78 -6.43 -4.27 10.70
CA SER A 78 -7.72 -4.00 11.31
C SER A 78 -7.72 -4.36 12.80
N ALA A 79 -7.23 -5.54 13.15
CA ALA A 79 -7.15 -5.98 14.54
C ALA A 79 -6.33 -5.00 15.40
N LEU A 80 -5.17 -4.57 14.88
CA LEU A 80 -4.30 -3.62 15.56
C LEU A 80 -4.94 -2.24 15.68
N ALA A 81 -5.51 -1.72 14.59
CA ALA A 81 -6.06 -0.37 14.55
C ALA A 81 -7.09 -0.12 15.67
N TYR A 82 -8.01 -1.06 15.90
CA TYR A 82 -9.04 -0.89 16.94
C TYR A 82 -8.45 -0.92 18.35
N VAL A 83 -7.57 -1.88 18.65
CA VAL A 83 -6.96 -2.01 19.98
C VAL A 83 -6.05 -0.82 20.27
N SER A 84 -5.18 -0.46 19.31
CA SER A 84 -4.24 0.63 19.47
C SER A 84 -4.94 1.97 19.65
N TYR A 85 -6.03 2.22 18.90
CA TYR A 85 -6.80 3.46 19.05
C TYR A 85 -7.42 3.59 20.44
N LEU A 86 -7.99 2.51 20.98
CA LEU A 86 -8.55 2.47 22.33
C LEU A 86 -7.48 2.62 23.43
N SER A 87 -6.26 2.16 23.16
CA SER A 87 -5.08 2.36 24.02
C SER A 87 -4.45 3.75 23.91
N GLY A 88 -5.00 4.65 23.10
CA GLY A 88 -4.54 6.04 22.98
C GLY A 88 -3.56 6.31 21.83
N HIS A 89 -3.21 5.30 21.03
CA HIS A 89 -2.35 5.46 19.86
C HIS A 89 -3.13 6.07 18.68
N ARG A 90 -2.41 6.75 17.79
CA ARG A 90 -2.93 7.45 16.59
C ARG A 90 -2.22 7.01 15.32
N LEU A 91 -1.01 6.45 15.41
CA LEU A 91 -0.25 5.97 14.28
C LEU A 91 -0.09 4.44 14.32
N PRO A 92 -0.09 3.74 13.15
CA PRO A 92 0.09 2.29 13.11
C PRO A 92 1.37 1.81 13.81
N GLY A 93 2.47 2.55 13.64
CA GLY A 93 3.77 2.20 14.26
C GLY A 93 3.76 2.24 15.78
N GLU A 94 2.88 3.04 16.39
CA GLU A 94 2.77 3.12 17.86
C GLU A 94 2.12 1.86 18.45
N GLY A 95 1.22 1.22 17.70
CA GLY A 95 0.62 -0.05 18.10
C GLY A 95 1.58 -1.25 18.04
N MET A 96 2.74 -1.07 17.38
CA MET A 96 3.75 -2.12 17.22
C MET A 96 4.90 -2.02 18.25
N ALA A 97 4.88 -1.00 19.11
CA ALA A 97 5.87 -0.78 20.17
C ALA A 97 5.47 -1.47 21.48
#